data_AF-A3CP77-F1
#
_entry.id   AF-A3CP77-F1
#
_cell.length_a   1.000
_cell.length_b   1.000
_cell.length_c   1.000
_cell.angle_alpha   90.00
_cell.angle_beta   90.00
_cell.angle_gamma   90.00
#
_symmetry.space_group_name_H-M   'P 1'
#
loop_
_entity.id
_entity.type
_entity.pdbx_description
1 polymer ?
#
loop_
_entity_poly.entity_id
_entity_poly.type
_entity_poly.pdbx_seq_one_letter_code
_entity_poly.pdbx_strand_id
1 'polypeptide(L)'
;MKKKFFSWAIPALMLLTLFPFQAVSACTGFIIGKDLTTDGSTLYGRTEDLEPNHNKNFVVRERKYNKAGDTFVDETNGFSFDLPAVSYKYTAVPDVTPEQGVFDEAGFNEEGVSISATVSASANDDIQKVDPYVKDGIAESALTSVVLPHVKTAKEGVELLAKIVREKGAAEGNIVTIADKTGVWYMEILSGHQYAAIKFPDDKYAVFPNTFFLGSVDKNDTENTILSADLEKIAQDAGTYKEINGSFHVAQSYNPPLAEADRSRVWSGIKALDPNADVQYDDEYFELMHSTSDKLSLRDAMNLQRNRLEGTDFKPQDQMELDGKGIPDKTKADPVYKYPISNPNVMEAHIFQLKDNLPASTGGGILWLAMGSPRNAPYLPYYGNISNTSQPYQEMSTAYNENSWYWTVSRINDLVAKYPELFEDGSIRSEIERMESQWIEEQPAHDSEQISLSEQPEQASLKATKDSMERADSVFKRLKEIQKIAEDKVVAEYGTSALEEIEELEDSDTEETIRLEDFDYDIAIAGGIFVLTVIGIAIYLVKGKNRKGADSHE
;
A
#
# COMPACT_ATOMS: atom_id res chain seq x y z
N MET A 1 -65.11 -8.36 -27.15
CA MET A 1 -64.45 -9.68 -27.10
C MET A 1 -63.22 -9.58 -26.20
N LYS A 2 -62.95 -10.65 -25.45
CA LYS A 2 -61.95 -10.74 -24.36
C LYS A 2 -60.49 -10.61 -24.84
N LYS A 3 -59.65 -10.16 -23.88
CA LYS A 3 -58.21 -10.44 -23.57
C LYS A 3 -57.36 -9.17 -23.67
N LYS A 4 -56.84 -8.58 -22.57
CA LYS A 4 -55.92 -9.00 -21.48
C LYS A 4 -54.44 -8.64 -21.79
N PHE A 5 -53.84 -7.94 -20.81
CA PHE A 5 -52.41 -7.72 -20.51
C PHE A 5 -51.55 -6.88 -21.48
N PHE A 6 -51.05 -5.73 -21.02
CA PHE A 6 -49.61 -5.50 -20.78
C PHE A 6 -49.35 -4.11 -20.16
N SER A 7 -48.31 -4.04 -19.34
CA SER A 7 -47.43 -2.88 -19.10
C SER A 7 -48.02 -1.61 -18.52
N TRP A 8 -47.89 -1.45 -17.20
CA TRP A 8 -47.52 -0.16 -16.64
C TRP A 8 -45.99 -0.15 -16.53
N ALA A 9 -45.39 0.52 -17.50
CA ALA A 9 -44.01 0.95 -17.48
C ALA A 9 -43.89 2.18 -16.54
N ILE A 10 -42.81 2.19 -15.76
CA ILE A 10 -42.17 3.37 -15.13
C ILE A 10 -42.96 3.93 -13.91
N PRO A 11 -42.40 3.83 -12.68
CA PRO A 11 -41.07 4.34 -12.35
C PRO A 11 -40.23 3.35 -11.53
N ALA A 12 -39.17 2.82 -12.15
CA ALA A 12 -38.06 2.19 -11.46
C ALA A 12 -36.77 2.73 -12.12
N LEU A 13 -36.65 4.06 -12.11
CA LEU A 13 -35.40 4.75 -12.44
C LEU A 13 -34.83 5.25 -11.12
N MET A 14 -33.60 4.86 -10.82
CA MET A 14 -32.75 5.36 -9.75
C MET A 14 -33.12 4.94 -8.32
N LEU A 15 -33.15 3.63 -8.08
CA LEU A 15 -32.46 3.08 -6.92
C LEU A 15 -31.09 2.61 -7.42
N LEU A 16 -30.18 3.58 -7.58
CA LEU A 16 -28.74 3.33 -7.54
C LEU A 16 -28.49 2.79 -6.14
N THR A 17 -28.57 1.47 -6.00
CA THR A 17 -27.91 0.77 -4.91
C THR A 17 -26.43 0.95 -5.14
N LEU A 18 -25.87 2.03 -4.58
CA LEU A 18 -24.47 2.11 -4.22
C LEU A 18 -24.21 0.89 -3.32
N PHE A 19 -23.69 -0.16 -3.93
CA PHE A 19 -23.02 -1.21 -3.18
C PHE A 19 -21.67 -0.63 -2.79
N PRO A 20 -21.23 -0.77 -1.53
CA PRO A 20 -19.87 -0.45 -1.17
C PRO A 20 -18.98 -1.44 -1.91
N PHE A 21 -18.28 -0.99 -2.94
CA PHE A 21 -17.00 -1.61 -3.24
C PHE A 21 -16.12 -1.22 -2.08
N GLN A 22 -15.72 -2.20 -1.27
CA GLN A 22 -14.70 -1.92 -0.27
C GLN A 22 -13.42 -1.66 -1.06
N ALA A 23 -12.89 -0.44 -0.99
CA ALA A 23 -11.49 -0.21 -1.21
C ALA A 23 -10.73 -1.24 -0.37
N VAL A 24 -10.23 -2.29 -1.02
CA VAL A 24 -9.44 -3.32 -0.32
C VAL A 24 -8.06 -2.72 -0.21
N SER A 25 -7.74 -2.14 0.95
CA SER A 25 -6.36 -1.81 1.30
C SER A 25 -5.55 -3.10 1.23
N ALA A 26 -4.77 -3.23 0.16
CA ALA A 26 -4.06 -4.44 -0.28
C ALA A 26 -2.53 -4.23 -0.38
N CYS A 27 -2.09 -3.15 0.24
CA CYS A 27 -0.73 -2.73 0.47
C CYS A 27 0.13 -3.88 1.03
N THR A 28 1.28 -4.18 0.41
CA THR A 28 2.24 -5.14 0.98
C THR A 28 3.63 -4.53 1.06
N GLY A 29 4.14 -4.35 2.27
CA GLY A 29 5.49 -3.87 2.52
C GLY A 29 6.49 -5.00 2.75
N PHE A 30 7.77 -4.71 2.54
CA PHE A 30 8.86 -5.63 2.85
C PHE A 30 10.14 -4.89 3.27
N ILE A 31 11.00 -5.58 4.00
CA ILE A 31 12.38 -5.16 4.30
C ILE A 31 13.30 -6.37 4.13
N ILE A 32 14.47 -6.18 3.53
CA ILE A 32 15.57 -7.14 3.46
C ILE A 32 16.82 -6.41 3.95
N GLY A 33 17.29 -6.82 5.14
CA GLY A 33 18.50 -6.28 5.75
C GLY A 33 19.75 -6.56 4.91
N LYS A 34 20.74 -5.67 5.02
CA LYS A 34 21.93 -5.71 4.16
C LYS A 34 22.83 -6.93 4.36
N ASP A 35 22.76 -7.57 5.52
CA ASP A 35 23.49 -8.81 5.78
C ASP A 35 22.84 -10.01 5.09
N LEU A 36 21.64 -9.86 4.53
CA LEU A 36 20.95 -10.88 3.73
C LEU A 36 21.05 -10.63 2.22
N THR A 37 21.49 -9.46 1.77
CA THR A 37 21.52 -9.18 0.32
C THR A 37 22.79 -9.65 -0.37
N THR A 38 22.70 -9.87 -1.68
CA THR A 38 23.83 -10.31 -2.52
C THR A 38 24.89 -9.23 -2.72
N ASP A 39 24.52 -7.95 -2.62
CA ASP A 39 25.41 -6.81 -2.86
C ASP A 39 25.68 -5.96 -1.61
N GLY A 40 25.15 -6.36 -0.45
CA GLY A 40 25.31 -5.65 0.82
C GLY A 40 24.51 -4.36 0.91
N SER A 41 23.51 -4.16 0.04
CA SER A 41 22.55 -3.05 0.16
C SER A 41 21.36 -3.44 1.04
N THR A 42 20.72 -2.47 1.69
CA THR A 42 19.40 -2.70 2.30
C THR A 42 18.33 -2.48 1.24
N LEU A 43 17.36 -3.39 1.15
CA LEU A 43 16.22 -3.28 0.23
C LEU A 43 14.93 -3.18 1.04
N TYR A 44 14.08 -2.21 0.76
CA TYR A 44 12.76 -2.13 1.37
C TYR A 44 11.79 -1.37 0.47
N GLY A 45 10.49 -1.54 0.69
CA GLY A 45 9.48 -0.85 -0.10
C GLY A 45 8.13 -1.52 0.00
N ARG A 46 7.24 -1.18 -0.93
CA ARG A 46 5.82 -1.54 -0.85
C ARG A 46 5.18 -1.59 -2.24
N THR A 47 4.14 -2.42 -2.39
CA THR A 47 3.12 -2.22 -3.42
C THR A 47 2.05 -1.27 -2.87
N GLU A 48 1.72 -0.22 -3.60
CA GLU A 48 0.60 0.67 -3.30
C GLU A 48 -0.67 0.22 -4.00
N ASP A 49 -1.73 0.01 -3.22
CA ASP A 49 -2.94 -0.63 -3.66
C ASP A 49 -4.16 0.16 -3.19
N LEU A 50 -5.04 0.52 -4.13
CA LEU A 50 -6.35 1.13 -3.83
C LEU A 50 -7.41 0.54 -4.75
N GLU A 51 -7.44 1.02 -6.00
CA GLU A 51 -8.34 0.55 -7.05
C GLU A 51 -7.64 0.55 -8.41
N PRO A 52 -8.13 -0.26 -9.38
CA PRO A 52 -7.64 -0.20 -10.75
C PRO A 52 -7.93 1.18 -11.36
N ASN A 53 -7.16 1.58 -12.37
CA ASN A 53 -7.38 2.82 -13.12
C ASN A 53 -7.28 4.11 -12.28
N HIS A 54 -6.53 4.07 -11.19
CA HIS A 54 -6.20 5.24 -10.36
C HIS A 54 -4.79 5.75 -10.68
N ASN A 55 -4.73 6.81 -11.50
CA ASN A 55 -3.46 7.38 -11.95
C ASN A 55 -2.61 7.93 -10.80
N LYS A 56 -1.29 7.69 -10.88
CA LYS A 56 -0.27 8.14 -9.94
C LYS A 56 0.82 8.90 -10.68
N ASN A 57 1.40 9.89 -10.00
CA ASN A 57 2.49 10.69 -10.53
C ASN A 57 3.83 10.37 -9.87
N PHE A 58 4.92 10.76 -10.52
CA PHE A 58 6.24 10.81 -9.89
C PHE A 58 6.84 12.20 -10.11
N VAL A 59 7.04 12.94 -9.02
CA VAL A 59 7.40 14.37 -9.06
C VAL A 59 8.53 14.71 -8.10
N VAL A 60 9.13 15.89 -8.29
CA VAL A 60 10.04 16.51 -7.34
C VAL A 60 9.34 17.71 -6.69
N ARG A 61 9.24 17.68 -5.37
CA ARG A 61 8.74 18.79 -4.54
C ARG A 61 9.93 19.67 -4.19
N GLU A 62 9.90 20.92 -4.65
CA GLU A 62 10.99 21.88 -4.44
C GLU A 62 11.17 22.29 -2.96
N ARG A 63 12.41 22.65 -2.58
CA ARG A 63 12.70 23.23 -1.26
C ARG A 63 11.85 24.48 -1.05
N LYS A 64 11.26 24.62 0.15
CA LYS A 64 10.51 25.81 0.56
C LYS A 64 11.12 26.48 1.79
N TYR A 65 11.00 27.80 1.84
CA TYR A 65 11.34 28.62 3.00
C TYR A 65 10.04 29.21 3.56
N ASN A 66 9.53 28.61 4.62
CA ASN A 66 8.22 28.92 5.17
C ASN A 66 8.30 30.16 6.07
N LYS A 67 7.23 30.97 6.07
CA LYS A 67 7.11 32.12 6.96
C LYS A 67 6.71 31.66 8.36
N ALA A 68 7.05 32.45 9.36
CA ALA A 68 6.61 32.19 10.73
C ALA A 68 5.08 32.17 10.81
N GLY A 69 4.51 31.07 11.31
CA GLY A 69 3.08 30.86 11.40
C GLY A 69 2.43 30.22 10.17
N ASP A 70 3.20 29.83 9.15
CA ASP A 70 2.69 28.99 8.07
C ASP A 70 2.36 27.59 8.62
N THR A 71 1.27 27.01 8.11
CA THR A 71 0.74 25.72 8.54
C THR A 71 0.42 24.87 7.31
N PHE A 72 0.78 23.59 7.36
CA PHE A 72 0.23 22.57 6.47
C PHE A 72 -1.16 22.18 6.96
N VAL A 73 -2.13 22.09 6.06
CA VAL A 73 -3.49 21.63 6.36
C VAL A 73 -3.80 20.47 5.42
N ASP A 74 -4.23 19.36 6.00
CA ASP A 74 -4.81 18.26 5.27
C ASP A 74 -6.31 18.53 5.06
N GLU A 75 -6.71 18.79 3.82
CA GLU A 75 -8.09 19.13 3.49
C GLU A 75 -9.05 17.93 3.67
N THR A 76 -8.53 16.70 3.78
CA THR A 76 -9.33 15.48 3.89
C THR A 76 -9.99 15.32 5.25
N ASN A 77 -9.25 15.64 6.32
CA ASN A 77 -9.68 15.40 7.69
C ASN A 77 -9.46 16.60 8.63
N GLY A 78 -8.82 17.68 8.15
CA GLY A 78 -8.56 18.90 8.90
C GLY A 78 -7.30 18.86 9.78
N PHE A 79 -6.47 17.80 9.67
CA PHE A 79 -5.17 17.75 10.35
C PHE A 79 -4.34 18.98 9.98
N SER A 80 -3.63 19.53 10.96
CA SER A 80 -2.78 20.70 10.74
C SER A 80 -1.41 20.50 11.36
N PHE A 81 -0.37 21.03 10.70
CA PHE A 81 1.02 20.96 11.16
C PHE A 81 1.74 22.30 10.97
N ASP A 82 2.28 22.86 12.06
CA ASP A 82 3.04 24.10 12.01
C ASP A 82 4.34 23.88 11.24
N LEU A 83 4.50 24.58 10.12
CA LEU A 83 5.64 24.37 9.25
C LEU A 83 6.91 24.98 9.88
N PRO A 84 8.02 24.22 9.97
CA PRO A 84 9.30 24.80 10.33
C PRO A 84 9.78 25.75 9.23
N ALA A 85 10.80 26.56 9.53
CA ALA A 85 11.30 27.58 8.60
C ALA A 85 11.79 27.03 7.24
N VAL A 86 12.12 25.73 7.17
CA VAL A 86 12.62 25.06 5.96
C VAL A 86 11.87 23.76 5.77
N SER A 87 11.35 23.55 4.56
CA SER A 87 10.94 22.24 4.04
C SER A 87 11.93 21.84 2.96
N TYR A 88 12.61 20.71 3.14
CA TYR A 88 13.60 20.19 2.21
C TYR A 88 12.98 19.79 0.87
N LYS A 89 13.80 19.79 -0.19
CA LYS A 89 13.42 19.19 -1.48
C LYS A 89 13.29 17.68 -1.32
N TYR A 90 12.30 17.07 -1.97
CA TYR A 90 12.13 15.62 -1.98
C TYR A 90 11.45 15.11 -3.26
N THR A 91 11.67 13.84 -3.60
CA THR A 91 10.86 13.14 -4.60
C THR A 91 9.57 12.64 -3.94
N ALA A 92 8.48 12.54 -4.69
CA ALA A 92 7.20 12.04 -4.19
C ALA A 92 6.48 11.24 -5.28
N VAL A 93 5.60 10.32 -4.85
CA VAL A 93 4.74 9.52 -5.73
C VAL A 93 3.25 9.84 -5.45
N PRO A 94 2.78 11.07 -5.75
CA PRO A 94 1.46 11.52 -5.34
C PRO A 94 0.32 10.98 -6.18
N ASP A 95 -0.87 11.01 -5.59
CA ASP A 95 -2.15 10.94 -6.30
C ASP A 95 -2.35 12.16 -7.21
N VAL A 96 -3.18 11.98 -8.23
CA VAL A 96 -3.56 13.07 -9.14
C VAL A 96 -4.77 13.89 -8.67
N THR A 97 -5.34 13.54 -7.52
CA THR A 97 -6.52 14.18 -6.88
C THR A 97 -6.13 14.85 -5.54
N PRO A 98 -5.28 15.89 -5.54
CA PRO A 98 -4.76 16.49 -4.30
C PRO A 98 -5.82 17.06 -3.35
N GLU A 99 -7.01 17.38 -3.86
CA GLU A 99 -8.17 17.76 -3.06
C GLU A 99 -8.74 16.62 -2.19
N GLN A 100 -8.40 15.37 -2.51
CA GLN A 100 -8.74 14.18 -1.74
C GLN A 100 -7.58 13.72 -0.84
N GLY A 101 -6.48 14.47 -0.79
CA GLY A 101 -5.28 14.18 -0.01
C GLY A 101 -4.02 14.34 -0.84
N VAL A 102 -2.90 14.71 -0.20
CA VAL A 102 -1.64 14.93 -0.95
C VAL A 102 -1.00 13.60 -1.35
N PHE A 103 -1.07 12.60 -0.45
CA PHE A 103 -0.58 11.24 -0.66
C PHE A 103 0.80 11.19 -1.32
N ASP A 104 1.78 11.95 -0.82
CA ASP A 104 3.12 11.97 -1.43
C ASP A 104 3.84 10.59 -1.33
N GLU A 105 3.27 9.65 -0.57
CA GLU A 105 3.59 8.22 -0.39
C GLU A 105 5.06 7.88 -0.10
N ALA A 106 5.89 7.96 -1.13
CA ALA A 106 7.25 7.45 -1.13
C ALA A 106 8.23 8.43 -1.77
N GLY A 107 9.43 8.52 -1.19
CA GLY A 107 10.55 9.18 -1.86
C GLY A 107 11.75 9.45 -0.97
N PHE A 108 12.74 10.16 -1.53
CA PHE A 108 13.93 10.65 -0.83
C PHE A 108 13.87 12.16 -0.66
N ASN A 109 14.33 12.66 0.49
CA ASN A 109 14.68 14.06 0.65
C ASN A 109 16.16 14.31 0.30
N GLU A 110 16.52 15.58 0.16
CA GLU A 110 17.90 16.00 -0.15
C GLU A 110 18.94 15.75 0.97
N GLU A 111 18.51 15.33 2.15
CA GLU A 111 19.37 14.92 3.26
C GLU A 111 19.65 13.40 3.22
N GLY A 112 19.11 12.68 2.23
CA GLY A 112 19.30 11.24 2.04
C GLY A 112 18.41 10.37 2.91
N VAL A 113 17.34 10.94 3.48
CA VAL A 113 16.29 10.18 4.17
C VAL A 113 15.26 9.75 3.14
N SER A 114 14.79 8.51 3.25
CA SER A 114 13.70 7.95 2.47
C SER A 114 12.54 7.53 3.38
N ILE A 115 11.34 7.55 2.82
CA ILE A 115 10.12 7.08 3.48
C ILE A 115 9.27 6.28 2.48
N SER A 116 8.57 5.28 3.01
CA SER A 116 7.39 4.67 2.39
C SER A 116 6.28 4.71 3.44
N ALA A 117 5.23 5.49 3.16
CA ALA A 117 4.06 5.62 4.00
C ALA A 117 2.81 5.52 3.10
N THR A 118 1.92 4.52 3.24
CA THR A 118 1.86 3.55 4.36
C THR A 118 1.46 2.13 3.96
N VAL A 119 1.58 1.17 4.87
CA VAL A 119 0.73 -0.04 4.83
C VAL A 119 -0.35 0.15 5.89
N SER A 120 -1.60 0.35 5.47
CA SER A 120 -2.72 0.62 6.39
C SER A 120 -2.95 -0.59 7.31
N ALA A 121 -3.26 -0.34 8.57
CA ALA A 121 -3.55 -1.37 9.56
C ALA A 121 -4.61 -0.85 10.54
N SER A 122 -5.20 -1.72 11.34
CA SER A 122 -6.24 -1.29 12.28
C SER A 122 -6.15 -2.07 13.56
N ALA A 123 -6.33 -1.38 14.70
CA ALA A 123 -6.49 -2.06 15.97
C ALA A 123 -7.89 -2.65 16.10
N ASN A 124 -8.01 -3.66 16.97
CA ASN A 124 -9.30 -4.24 17.33
C ASN A 124 -10.21 -3.22 18.05
N ASP A 125 -11.50 -3.51 18.03
CA ASP A 125 -12.55 -2.67 18.60
C ASP A 125 -12.36 -2.35 20.09
N ASP A 126 -11.72 -3.25 20.86
CA ASP A 126 -11.53 -3.05 22.30
C ASP A 126 -10.44 -2.00 22.58
N ILE A 127 -9.37 -1.98 21.79
CA ILE A 127 -8.38 -0.89 21.80
C ILE A 127 -9.04 0.42 21.40
N GLN A 128 -9.85 0.43 20.33
CA GLN A 128 -10.52 1.64 19.84
C GLN A 128 -11.55 2.21 20.84
N LYS A 129 -12.07 1.41 21.77
CA LYS A 129 -12.90 1.92 22.88
C LYS A 129 -12.11 2.68 23.94
N VAL A 130 -10.81 2.38 24.08
CA VAL A 130 -9.94 2.95 25.12
C VAL A 130 -9.11 4.11 24.57
N ASP A 131 -8.55 3.96 23.37
CA ASP A 131 -7.75 4.97 22.67
C ASP A 131 -8.20 5.09 21.19
N PRO A 132 -9.40 5.64 20.94
CA PRO A 132 -9.95 5.76 19.59
C PRO A 132 -9.06 6.62 18.70
N TYR A 133 -9.08 6.35 17.39
CA TYR A 133 -8.51 7.27 16.40
C TYR A 133 -9.09 8.69 16.54
N VAL A 134 -8.23 9.67 16.27
CA VAL A 134 -8.54 11.10 16.37
C VAL A 134 -8.91 11.61 14.98
N LYS A 135 -10.15 12.07 14.80
CA LYS A 135 -10.70 12.46 13.49
C LYS A 135 -9.81 13.43 12.70
N ASP A 136 -9.25 14.42 13.38
CA ASP A 136 -8.32 15.43 12.83
C ASP A 136 -6.84 15.13 13.17
N GLY A 137 -6.54 13.86 13.44
CA GLY A 137 -5.19 13.34 13.62
C GLY A 137 -4.46 13.11 12.30
N ILE A 138 -3.17 12.78 12.36
CA ILE A 138 -2.39 12.52 11.14
C ILE A 138 -2.89 11.26 10.43
N ALA A 139 -2.96 11.32 9.10
CA ALA A 139 -3.38 10.25 8.20
C ALA A 139 -2.38 10.08 7.03
N GLU A 140 -2.50 8.99 6.29
CA GLU A 140 -1.72 8.63 5.10
C GLU A 140 -1.62 9.79 4.10
N SER A 141 -2.73 10.49 3.87
CA SER A 141 -2.85 11.70 3.05
C SER A 141 -1.83 12.81 3.38
N ALA A 142 -1.31 12.86 4.60
CA ALA A 142 -0.37 13.87 5.07
C ALA A 142 1.00 13.32 5.52
N LEU A 143 1.13 12.03 5.80
CA LEU A 143 2.30 11.45 6.49
C LEU A 143 3.63 11.81 5.82
N THR A 144 3.76 11.50 4.53
CA THR A 144 5.00 11.77 3.78
C THR A 144 5.26 13.27 3.63
N SER A 145 4.21 14.06 3.34
CA SER A 145 4.29 15.52 3.18
C SER A 145 4.74 16.25 4.45
N VAL A 146 4.42 15.68 5.62
CA VAL A 146 4.74 16.26 6.92
C VAL A 146 6.06 15.75 7.46
N VAL A 147 6.41 14.49 7.23
CA VAL A 147 7.63 13.91 7.82
C VAL A 147 8.84 14.15 6.94
N LEU A 148 8.81 13.69 5.68
CA LEU A 148 9.98 13.61 4.81
C LEU A 148 10.69 14.97 4.60
N PRO A 149 10.01 16.09 4.31
CA PRO A 149 10.69 17.37 4.09
C PRO A 149 11.18 18.04 5.37
N HIS A 150 10.99 17.46 6.55
CA HIS A 150 11.30 18.13 7.83
C HIS A 150 12.33 17.40 8.69
N VAL A 151 13.02 16.39 8.14
CA VAL A 151 13.97 15.56 8.89
C VAL A 151 15.28 15.34 8.14
N LYS A 152 16.37 15.09 8.85
CA LYS A 152 17.71 14.82 8.30
C LYS A 152 18.20 13.40 8.53
N THR A 153 17.54 12.67 9.41
CA THR A 153 17.80 11.25 9.65
C THR A 153 16.50 10.46 9.74
N ALA A 154 16.57 9.16 9.53
CA ALA A 154 15.44 8.26 9.67
C ALA A 154 14.90 8.26 11.11
N LYS A 155 15.79 8.29 12.10
CA LYS A 155 15.41 8.36 13.52
C LYS A 155 14.67 9.67 13.83
N GLU A 156 15.13 10.81 13.30
CA GLU A 156 14.39 12.08 13.40
C GLU A 156 13.00 11.99 12.76
N GLY A 157 12.87 11.26 11.65
CA GLY A 157 11.59 10.91 11.03
C GLY A 157 10.62 10.23 12.00
N VAL A 158 11.08 9.15 12.63
CA VAL A 158 10.29 8.39 13.61
C VAL A 158 9.96 9.24 14.84
N GLU A 159 10.92 10.00 15.35
CA GLU A 159 10.72 10.88 16.51
C GLU A 159 9.71 11.99 16.22
N LEU A 160 9.75 12.59 15.02
CA LEU A 160 8.78 13.58 14.57
C LEU A 160 7.38 12.97 14.49
N LEU A 161 7.24 11.81 13.85
CA LEU A 161 5.95 11.14 13.70
C LEU A 161 5.39 10.70 15.06
N ALA A 162 6.21 10.09 15.91
CA ALA A 162 5.88 9.75 17.30
C ALA A 162 5.40 10.97 18.09
N LYS A 163 6.08 12.11 17.94
CA LYS A 163 5.65 13.38 18.55
C LYS A 163 4.27 13.81 18.04
N ILE A 164 4.03 13.75 16.74
CA ILE A 164 2.75 14.14 16.14
C ILE A 164 1.62 13.24 16.67
N VAL A 165 1.78 11.92 16.61
CA VAL A 165 0.78 10.96 17.11
C VAL A 165 0.50 11.19 18.60
N ARG A 166 1.54 11.43 19.40
CA ARG A 166 1.38 11.74 20.84
C ARG A 166 0.63 13.03 21.11
N GLU A 167 0.82 14.07 20.30
CA GLU A 167 0.31 15.43 20.57
C GLU A 167 -1.02 15.74 19.87
N LYS A 168 -1.24 15.15 18.69
CA LYS A 168 -2.37 15.43 17.80
C LYS A 168 -3.19 14.19 17.47
N GLY A 169 -2.70 13.01 17.81
CA GLY A 169 -3.32 11.74 17.48
C GLY A 169 -3.13 11.33 16.01
N ALA A 170 -3.55 10.12 15.72
CA ALA A 170 -3.66 9.56 14.37
C ALA A 170 -5.13 9.30 14.03
N ALA A 171 -5.51 9.56 12.78
CA ALA A 171 -6.87 9.31 12.29
C ALA A 171 -7.10 7.85 11.90
N GLU A 172 -6.03 7.07 11.80
CA GLU A 172 -6.03 5.68 11.34
C GLU A 172 -4.75 4.97 11.80
N GLY A 173 -4.74 3.63 11.67
CA GLY A 173 -3.56 2.82 11.95
C GLY A 173 -2.73 2.63 10.69
N ASN A 174 -1.41 2.72 10.83
CA ASN A 174 -0.51 2.71 9.69
C ASN A 174 0.84 2.10 10.06
N ILE A 175 1.46 1.42 9.09
CA ILE A 175 2.85 1.01 9.15
C ILE A 175 3.66 1.93 8.25
N VAL A 176 4.75 2.47 8.78
CA VAL A 176 5.63 3.40 8.08
C VAL A 176 7.06 2.87 8.16
N THR A 177 7.77 2.94 7.03
CA THR A 177 9.22 2.70 6.99
C THR A 177 9.94 3.98 6.63
N ILE A 178 10.95 4.33 7.44
CA ILE A 178 11.79 5.51 7.23
C ILE A 178 13.24 5.04 7.29
N ALA A 179 14.05 5.40 6.30
CA ALA A 179 15.41 4.89 6.23
C ALA A 179 16.41 5.93 5.77
N ASP A 180 17.64 5.78 6.24
CA ASP A 180 18.81 6.53 5.80
C ASP A 180 20.03 5.59 5.79
N LYS A 181 21.23 6.13 5.57
CA LYS A 181 22.48 5.35 5.57
C LYS A 181 22.76 4.56 6.86
N THR A 182 22.06 4.84 7.95
CA THR A 182 22.25 4.16 9.24
C THR A 182 21.37 2.92 9.40
N GLY A 183 20.36 2.75 8.54
CA GLY A 183 19.44 1.61 8.53
C GLY A 183 17.99 2.01 8.31
N VAL A 184 17.11 1.03 8.37
CA VAL A 184 15.66 1.19 8.23
C VAL A 184 15.02 1.23 9.61
N TRP A 185 14.15 2.20 9.85
CA TRP A 185 13.22 2.20 10.95
C TRP A 185 11.85 1.72 10.48
N TYR A 186 11.25 0.83 11.26
CA TYR A 186 9.90 0.32 11.08
C TYR A 186 9.03 0.81 12.23
N MET A 187 7.95 1.51 11.93
CA MET A 187 7.04 2.10 12.91
C MET A 187 5.60 1.66 12.64
N GLU A 188 4.91 1.23 13.68
CA GLU A 188 3.46 0.99 13.67
C GLU A 188 2.77 2.09 14.49
N ILE A 189 1.82 2.78 13.85
CA ILE A 189 0.83 3.63 14.50
C ILE A 189 -0.36 2.73 14.82
N LEU A 190 -0.55 2.45 16.10
CA LEU A 190 -1.39 1.34 16.57
C LEU A 190 -2.83 1.78 16.87
N SER A 191 -3.00 2.97 17.41
CA SER A 191 -4.30 3.52 17.82
C SER A 191 -4.24 5.05 17.81
N GLY A 192 -5.23 5.73 18.39
CA GLY A 192 -5.27 7.19 18.42
C GLY A 192 -3.96 7.84 18.86
N HIS A 193 -3.30 7.30 19.90
CA HIS A 193 -2.06 7.88 20.44
C HIS A 193 -0.95 6.85 20.71
N GLN A 194 -1.19 5.56 20.45
CA GLN A 194 -0.17 4.53 20.65
C GLN A 194 0.62 4.26 19.38
N TYR A 195 1.92 4.07 19.55
CA TYR A 195 2.85 3.71 18.49
C TYR A 195 4.01 2.91 19.05
N ALA A 196 4.64 2.12 18.20
CA ALA A 196 5.86 1.40 18.49
C ALA A 196 6.76 1.41 17.26
N ALA A 197 8.05 1.66 17.45
CA ALA A 197 9.02 1.66 16.37
C ALA A 197 10.32 0.98 16.79
N ILE A 198 10.95 0.33 15.81
CA ILE A 198 12.25 -0.31 15.96
C ILE A 198 13.18 0.09 14.81
N LYS A 199 14.49 0.11 15.08
CA LYS A 199 15.49 0.01 14.03
C LYS A 199 15.55 -1.45 13.57
N PHE A 200 15.19 -1.68 12.32
CA PHE A 200 15.12 -3.02 11.75
C PHE A 200 16.53 -3.64 11.65
N PRO A 201 16.74 -4.89 12.09
CA PRO A 201 18.06 -5.52 12.07
C PRO A 201 18.57 -5.80 10.65
N ASP A 202 19.89 -5.69 10.46
CA ASP A 202 20.54 -5.90 9.16
C ASP A 202 20.55 -7.38 8.70
N ASP A 203 20.36 -8.34 9.62
CA ASP A 203 20.39 -9.79 9.37
C ASP A 203 18.99 -10.45 9.27
N LYS A 204 17.95 -9.63 9.10
CA LYS A 204 16.56 -10.07 9.01
C LYS A 204 15.90 -9.64 7.71
N TYR A 205 14.82 -10.31 7.36
CA TYR A 205 13.86 -9.84 6.37
C TYR A 205 12.44 -9.85 6.96
N ALA A 206 11.54 -9.08 6.35
CA ALA A 206 10.13 -8.98 6.73
C ALA A 206 9.25 -8.86 5.49
N VAL A 207 8.04 -9.38 5.59
CA VAL A 207 6.92 -9.13 4.67
C VAL A 207 5.71 -8.78 5.53
N PHE A 208 5.07 -7.64 5.28
CA PHE A 208 3.99 -7.13 6.13
C PHE A 208 2.85 -6.53 5.28
N PRO A 209 1.74 -7.26 5.11
CA PRO A 209 0.46 -6.73 4.60
C PRO A 209 -0.29 -5.93 5.68
N ASN A 210 -1.60 -5.77 5.53
CA ASN A 210 -2.44 -4.76 6.20
C ASN A 210 -2.85 -5.10 7.65
N THR A 211 -1.87 -5.47 8.48
CA THR A 211 -2.06 -5.77 9.90
C THR A 211 -0.77 -5.47 10.66
N PHE A 212 -0.81 -5.34 11.98
CA PHE A 212 0.42 -5.11 12.77
C PHE A 212 1.24 -6.41 12.91
N PHE A 213 2.55 -6.29 13.01
CA PHE A 213 3.50 -7.39 13.08
C PHE A 213 4.49 -7.29 14.25
N LEU A 214 4.63 -6.13 14.91
CA LEU A 214 5.59 -5.99 16.01
C LEU A 214 5.36 -7.03 17.12
N GLY A 215 6.42 -7.77 17.40
CA GLY A 215 6.51 -8.73 18.48
C GLY A 215 6.67 -8.07 19.85
N SER A 216 7.58 -8.63 20.65
CA SER A 216 8.05 -7.98 21.87
C SER A 216 9.16 -6.99 21.56
N VAL A 217 9.07 -5.79 22.12
CA VAL A 217 10.07 -4.72 21.94
C VAL A 217 10.73 -4.39 23.27
N ASP A 218 12.07 -4.33 23.30
CA ASP A 218 12.80 -3.99 24.52
C ASP A 218 12.72 -2.49 24.80
N LYS A 219 11.86 -2.11 25.75
CA LYS A 219 11.69 -0.73 26.21
C LYS A 219 12.95 -0.09 26.81
N ASN A 220 13.99 -0.87 27.13
CA ASN A 220 15.26 -0.35 27.64
C ASN A 220 16.26 -0.05 26.51
N ASP A 221 16.03 -0.55 25.30
CA ASP A 221 16.86 -0.22 24.14
C ASP A 221 16.44 1.12 23.53
N THR A 222 16.82 2.21 24.18
CA THR A 222 16.51 3.58 23.71
C THR A 222 17.29 3.97 22.44
N GLU A 223 18.26 3.15 22.01
CA GLU A 223 19.01 3.39 20.79
C GLU A 223 18.20 2.94 19.57
N ASN A 224 17.64 1.73 19.64
CA ASN A 224 16.95 1.07 18.53
C ASN A 224 15.43 0.96 18.70
N THR A 225 14.84 1.53 19.75
CA THR A 225 13.39 1.51 19.95
C THR A 225 12.83 2.88 20.34
N ILE A 226 11.62 3.18 19.86
CA ILE A 226 10.84 4.37 20.21
C ILE A 226 9.39 3.91 20.43
N LEU A 227 8.90 4.02 21.67
CA LEU A 227 7.60 3.49 22.09
C LEU A 227 6.75 4.59 22.74
N SER A 228 5.43 4.51 22.58
CA SER A 228 4.50 5.30 23.40
C SER A 228 4.55 4.84 24.86
N ALA A 229 4.41 5.78 25.80
CA ALA A 229 4.57 5.49 27.22
C ALA A 229 3.49 4.55 27.78
N ASP A 230 2.28 4.61 27.22
CA ASP A 230 1.11 3.83 27.67
C ASP A 230 0.85 2.60 26.79
N LEU A 231 1.77 2.22 25.89
CA LEU A 231 1.59 1.14 24.91
C LEU A 231 1.04 -0.16 25.53
N GLU A 232 1.68 -0.64 26.60
CA GLU A 232 1.27 -1.86 27.30
C GLU A 232 -0.01 -1.63 28.12
N LYS A 233 -0.14 -0.45 28.72
CA LYS A 233 -1.25 -0.07 29.59
C LYS A 233 -2.57 -0.02 28.82
N ILE A 234 -2.57 0.54 27.60
CA ILE A 234 -3.77 0.60 26.76
C ILE A 234 -4.29 -0.81 26.43
N ALA A 235 -3.40 -1.75 26.10
CA ALA A 235 -3.79 -3.14 25.88
C ALA A 235 -4.34 -3.82 27.14
N GLN A 236 -3.80 -3.49 28.31
CA GLN A 236 -4.32 -3.98 29.60
C GLN A 236 -5.71 -3.40 29.91
N ASP A 237 -5.89 -2.09 29.72
CA ASP A 237 -7.17 -1.40 29.96
C ASP A 237 -8.27 -1.87 28.98
N ALA A 238 -7.90 -2.21 27.74
CA ALA A 238 -8.80 -2.80 26.75
C ALA A 238 -9.12 -4.29 27.04
N GLY A 239 -8.35 -4.95 27.90
CA GLY A 239 -8.49 -6.38 28.19
C GLY A 239 -7.96 -7.29 27.08
N THR A 240 -7.16 -6.76 26.15
CA THR A 240 -6.62 -7.49 24.99
C THR A 240 -5.15 -7.87 25.14
N TYR A 241 -4.47 -7.46 26.22
CA TYR A 241 -3.08 -7.80 26.52
C TYR A 241 -2.75 -9.28 26.27
N LYS A 242 -1.78 -9.53 25.40
CA LYS A 242 -1.20 -10.84 25.11
C LYS A 242 0.26 -10.88 25.48
N GLU A 243 0.66 -12.03 26.02
CA GLU A 243 2.02 -12.36 26.35
C GLU A 243 2.45 -13.58 25.56
N ILE A 244 3.60 -13.50 24.90
CA ILE A 244 4.24 -14.63 24.21
C ILE A 244 5.65 -14.76 24.76
N ASN A 245 6.03 -15.97 25.16
CA ASN A 245 7.34 -16.27 25.75
C ASN A 245 7.71 -15.37 26.96
N GLY A 246 6.73 -14.97 27.77
CA GLY A 246 6.97 -14.17 28.96
C GLY A 246 7.04 -12.66 28.73
N SER A 247 6.77 -12.18 27.51
CA SER A 247 6.88 -10.77 27.14
C SER A 247 5.61 -10.27 26.45
N PHE A 248 5.25 -9.01 26.72
CA PHE A 248 4.17 -8.31 26.02
C PHE A 248 4.40 -8.36 24.50
N HIS A 249 3.38 -8.76 23.75
CA HIS A 249 3.44 -8.85 22.30
C HIS A 249 2.53 -7.79 21.70
N VAL A 250 3.11 -6.82 20.98
CA VAL A 250 2.40 -5.62 20.51
C VAL A 250 1.27 -6.02 19.54
N ALA A 251 1.61 -6.62 18.41
CA ALA A 251 0.65 -6.99 17.37
C ALA A 251 -0.47 -7.90 17.89
N GLN A 252 -0.15 -8.97 18.62
CA GLN A 252 -1.18 -9.88 19.18
C GLN A 252 -2.10 -9.22 20.21
N SER A 253 -1.70 -8.10 20.82
CA SER A 253 -2.55 -7.35 21.76
C SER A 253 -3.42 -6.29 21.05
N TYR A 254 -2.98 -5.80 19.90
CA TYR A 254 -3.62 -4.70 19.17
C TYR A 254 -4.43 -5.15 17.97
N ASN A 255 -4.04 -6.22 17.29
CA ASN A 255 -4.69 -6.67 16.06
C ASN A 255 -6.11 -7.21 16.28
N PRO A 256 -7.01 -7.07 15.30
CA PRO A 256 -8.14 -7.97 15.11
C PRO A 256 -7.65 -9.35 14.64
N PRO A 257 -8.54 -10.36 14.51
CA PRO A 257 -8.17 -11.63 13.88
C PRO A 257 -7.56 -11.42 12.48
N LEU A 258 -6.47 -12.13 12.18
CA LEU A 258 -5.76 -12.02 10.90
C LEU A 258 -6.70 -12.33 9.72
N ALA A 259 -6.88 -11.35 8.83
CA ALA A 259 -7.74 -11.51 7.66
C ALA A 259 -7.11 -12.45 6.63
N GLU A 260 -7.95 -13.13 5.85
CA GLU A 260 -7.50 -14.11 4.85
C GLU A 260 -6.63 -13.46 3.76
N ALA A 261 -6.93 -12.23 3.36
CA ALA A 261 -6.15 -11.50 2.36
C ALA A 261 -4.75 -11.12 2.88
N ASP A 262 -4.61 -10.83 4.17
CA ASP A 262 -3.31 -10.57 4.79
C ASP A 262 -2.53 -11.88 4.93
N ARG A 263 -3.19 -12.93 5.44
CA ARG A 263 -2.62 -14.27 5.58
C ARG A 263 -1.99 -14.77 4.29
N SER A 264 -2.71 -14.69 3.17
CA SER A 264 -2.19 -15.18 1.90
C SER A 264 -0.96 -14.42 1.44
N ARG A 265 -0.94 -13.09 1.61
CA ARG A 265 0.16 -12.22 1.19
C ARG A 265 1.41 -12.38 2.06
N VAL A 266 1.27 -12.38 3.38
CA VAL A 266 2.43 -12.59 4.27
C VAL A 266 3.03 -13.97 4.06
N TRP A 267 2.20 -15.01 4.00
CA TRP A 267 2.68 -16.37 3.79
C TRP A 267 3.35 -16.53 2.43
N SER A 268 2.72 -16.06 1.34
CA SER A 268 3.30 -16.21 0.00
C SER A 268 4.55 -15.38 -0.17
N GLY A 269 4.62 -14.19 0.44
CA GLY A 269 5.80 -13.35 0.38
C GLY A 269 6.98 -13.92 1.17
N ILE A 270 6.75 -14.49 2.36
CA ILE A 270 7.78 -15.22 3.09
C ILE A 270 8.28 -16.40 2.24
N LYS A 271 7.38 -17.19 1.66
CA LYS A 271 7.75 -18.32 0.79
C LYS A 271 8.43 -17.89 -0.52
N ALA A 272 8.16 -16.70 -1.02
CA ALA A 272 8.82 -16.16 -2.21
C ALA A 272 10.28 -15.78 -1.93
N LEU A 273 10.58 -15.24 -0.74
CA LEU A 273 11.95 -14.91 -0.34
C LEU A 273 12.70 -16.13 0.21
N ASP A 274 12.02 -17.00 0.96
CA ASP A 274 12.57 -18.20 1.57
C ASP A 274 11.58 -19.37 1.44
N PRO A 275 11.70 -20.18 0.37
CA PRO A 275 10.82 -21.34 0.17
C PRO A 275 10.88 -22.35 1.32
N ASN A 276 11.99 -22.39 2.07
CA ASN A 276 12.23 -23.31 3.18
C ASN A 276 11.85 -22.73 4.55
N ALA A 277 11.35 -21.49 4.62
CA ALA A 277 10.93 -20.87 5.86
C ALA A 277 9.93 -21.76 6.61
N ASP A 278 10.12 -21.90 7.92
CA ASP A 278 9.25 -22.70 8.79
C ASP A 278 7.99 -21.91 9.16
N VAL A 279 7.14 -21.70 8.15
CA VAL A 279 5.82 -21.07 8.27
C VAL A 279 4.78 -21.93 7.55
N GLN A 280 3.63 -22.11 8.19
CA GLN A 280 2.46 -22.80 7.63
C GLN A 280 1.40 -21.77 7.24
N TYR A 281 0.54 -22.12 6.29
CA TYR A 281 -0.50 -21.21 5.83
C TYR A 281 -1.50 -20.85 6.94
N ASP A 282 -1.80 -21.82 7.80
CA ASP A 282 -2.79 -21.74 8.88
C ASP A 282 -2.20 -21.34 10.24
N ASP A 283 -0.96 -20.87 10.29
CA ASP A 283 -0.36 -20.31 11.50
C ASP A 283 -1.25 -19.21 12.11
N GLU A 284 -1.43 -19.21 13.43
CA GLU A 284 -2.35 -18.24 14.08
C GLU A 284 -1.95 -16.78 13.79
N TYR A 285 -0.64 -16.55 13.70
CA TYR A 285 -0.03 -15.28 13.33
C TYR A 285 1.35 -15.51 12.70
N PHE A 286 1.92 -14.46 12.09
CA PHE A 286 3.28 -14.47 11.53
C PHE A 286 4.15 -13.47 12.29
N GLU A 287 5.41 -13.83 12.55
CA GLU A 287 6.40 -12.93 13.14
C GLU A 287 6.83 -11.85 12.14
N LEU A 288 7.17 -10.64 12.59
CA LEU A 288 7.72 -9.61 11.70
C LEU A 288 9.06 -10.02 11.08
N MET A 289 9.94 -10.58 11.90
CA MET A 289 11.35 -10.79 11.55
C MET A 289 11.64 -12.25 11.24
N HIS A 290 12.10 -12.50 10.02
CA HIS A 290 12.55 -13.80 9.57
C HIS A 290 14.05 -13.81 9.30
N SER A 291 14.63 -15.00 9.34
CA SER A 291 16.02 -15.26 8.95
C SER A 291 16.04 -16.28 7.84
N THR A 292 17.01 -16.13 6.94
CA THR A 292 17.33 -17.12 5.92
C THR A 292 18.85 -17.26 5.81
N SER A 293 19.32 -18.42 5.34
CA SER A 293 20.72 -18.62 4.95
C SER A 293 21.00 -18.18 3.52
N ASP A 294 19.96 -17.97 2.71
CA ASP A 294 20.09 -17.58 1.32
C ASP A 294 20.41 -16.10 1.19
N LYS A 295 21.07 -15.74 0.08
CA LYS A 295 21.35 -14.34 -0.26
C LYS A 295 20.31 -13.84 -1.25
N LEU A 296 19.66 -12.75 -0.89
CA LEU A 296 18.56 -12.16 -1.65
C LEU A 296 19.07 -11.02 -2.53
N SER A 297 18.64 -10.99 -3.77
CA SER A 297 18.99 -9.96 -4.75
C SER A 297 17.88 -8.92 -4.88
N LEU A 298 18.18 -7.80 -5.55
CA LEU A 298 17.15 -6.85 -5.97
C LEU A 298 16.08 -7.52 -6.85
N ARG A 299 16.45 -8.52 -7.66
CA ARG A 299 15.50 -9.27 -8.47
C ARG A 299 14.52 -10.07 -7.60
N ASP A 300 14.96 -10.59 -6.46
CA ASP A 300 14.07 -11.29 -5.53
C ASP A 300 13.06 -10.34 -4.90
N ALA A 301 13.46 -9.11 -4.56
CA ALA A 301 12.54 -8.07 -4.10
C ALA A 301 11.53 -7.65 -5.19
N MET A 302 11.97 -7.50 -6.45
CA MET A 302 11.07 -7.26 -7.58
C MET A 302 10.07 -8.41 -7.76
N ASN A 303 10.54 -9.66 -7.67
CA ASN A 303 9.71 -10.85 -7.81
C ASN A 303 8.72 -11.00 -6.65
N LEU A 304 9.09 -10.62 -5.43
CA LEU A 304 8.19 -10.56 -4.27
C LEU A 304 6.99 -9.65 -4.56
N GLN A 305 7.22 -8.42 -5.02
CA GLN A 305 6.15 -7.48 -5.36
C GLN A 305 5.34 -7.91 -6.59
N ARG A 306 5.86 -8.85 -7.39
CA ARG A 306 5.17 -9.47 -8.54
C ARG A 306 4.49 -10.79 -8.19
N ASN A 307 4.63 -11.26 -6.94
CA ASN A 307 4.14 -12.57 -6.53
C ASN A 307 2.61 -12.63 -6.63
N ARG A 308 2.16 -13.63 -7.38
CA ARG A 308 0.77 -14.03 -7.54
C ARG A 308 0.62 -15.49 -7.14
N LEU A 309 1.20 -15.85 -5.99
CA LEU A 309 1.12 -17.18 -5.38
C LEU A 309 1.82 -18.28 -6.21
N GLU A 310 2.75 -17.91 -7.10
CA GLU A 310 3.52 -18.88 -7.88
C GLU A 310 4.33 -19.82 -6.98
N GLY A 311 4.43 -21.09 -7.38
CA GLY A 311 5.13 -22.12 -6.59
C GLY A 311 4.33 -22.66 -5.40
N THR A 312 3.05 -22.29 -5.28
CA THR A 312 2.14 -22.75 -4.22
C THR A 312 0.97 -23.55 -4.80
N ASP A 313 0.19 -24.19 -3.93
CA ASP A 313 -1.06 -24.87 -4.33
C ASP A 313 -2.23 -23.89 -4.54
N PHE A 314 -2.05 -22.59 -4.27
CA PHE A 314 -3.08 -21.57 -4.39
C PHE A 314 -3.06 -20.85 -5.74
N LYS A 315 -4.18 -20.21 -6.08
CA LYS A 315 -4.36 -19.41 -7.29
C LYS A 315 -4.75 -17.97 -6.95
N PRO A 316 -4.36 -16.97 -7.75
CA PRO A 316 -4.80 -15.58 -7.58
C PRO A 316 -6.31 -15.44 -7.62
N GLN A 317 -6.88 -14.74 -6.62
CA GLN A 317 -8.32 -14.56 -6.47
C GLN A 317 -8.99 -13.88 -7.67
N ASP A 318 -8.29 -12.98 -8.35
CA ASP A 318 -8.73 -12.28 -9.56
C ASP A 318 -8.80 -13.20 -10.81
N GLN A 319 -8.39 -14.47 -10.71
CA GLN A 319 -8.58 -15.48 -11.75
C GLN A 319 -9.82 -16.36 -11.52
N MET A 320 -10.60 -16.11 -10.47
CA MET A 320 -11.80 -16.89 -10.22
C MET A 320 -12.89 -16.56 -11.26
N GLU A 321 -13.59 -17.58 -11.77
CA GLU A 321 -14.70 -17.37 -12.70
C GLU A 321 -15.77 -16.46 -12.05
N LEU A 322 -15.99 -15.31 -12.68
CA LEU A 322 -17.00 -14.34 -12.26
C LEU A 322 -18.40 -14.91 -12.49
N ASP A 323 -19.37 -14.56 -11.65
CA ASP A 323 -20.76 -15.03 -11.65
C ASP A 323 -21.61 -14.57 -12.87
N GLY A 324 -20.96 -14.15 -13.95
CA GLY A 324 -21.58 -13.53 -15.11
C GLY A 324 -22.02 -12.07 -14.87
N LYS A 325 -21.74 -11.50 -13.69
CA LYS A 325 -21.99 -10.09 -13.34
C LYS A 325 -20.72 -9.36 -12.88
N GLY A 326 -19.56 -9.94 -13.15
CA GLY A 326 -18.27 -9.38 -12.73
C GLY A 326 -17.94 -9.61 -11.26
N ILE A 327 -18.73 -10.40 -10.51
CA ILE A 327 -18.48 -10.67 -9.10
C ILE A 327 -18.08 -12.14 -8.95
N PRO A 328 -16.96 -12.46 -8.28
CA PRO A 328 -16.70 -13.79 -7.71
C PRO A 328 -17.98 -14.43 -7.13
N ASP A 329 -18.47 -15.53 -7.72
CA ASP A 329 -19.63 -16.24 -7.16
C ASP A 329 -19.26 -16.77 -5.77
N LYS A 330 -19.64 -16.04 -4.70
CA LYS A 330 -19.31 -16.38 -3.32
C LYS A 330 -19.87 -17.74 -2.89
N THR A 331 -20.85 -18.29 -3.61
CA THR A 331 -21.35 -19.65 -3.36
C THR A 331 -20.46 -20.74 -3.95
N LYS A 332 -19.48 -20.36 -4.78
CA LYS A 332 -18.46 -21.20 -5.41
C LYS A 332 -17.03 -20.77 -5.06
N ALA A 333 -16.84 -19.93 -4.04
CA ALA A 333 -15.51 -19.50 -3.60
C ALA A 333 -14.68 -20.74 -3.22
N ASP A 334 -13.87 -21.21 -4.16
CA ASP A 334 -13.01 -22.38 -3.98
C ASP A 334 -11.85 -21.94 -3.09
N PRO A 335 -11.58 -22.64 -1.97
CA PRO A 335 -10.52 -22.28 -1.02
C PRO A 335 -9.13 -22.22 -1.66
N VAL A 336 -8.94 -22.73 -2.88
CA VAL A 336 -7.71 -22.58 -3.67
C VAL A 336 -7.42 -21.12 -4.06
N TYR A 337 -8.43 -20.26 -4.18
CA TYR A 337 -8.26 -18.87 -4.62
C TYR A 337 -7.95 -17.94 -3.44
N LYS A 338 -6.79 -17.29 -3.48
CA LYS A 338 -6.29 -16.39 -2.43
C LYS A 338 -5.91 -15.03 -2.97
N TYR A 339 -5.96 -14.01 -2.12
CA TYR A 339 -5.59 -12.65 -2.50
C TYR A 339 -4.05 -12.55 -2.67
N PRO A 340 -3.53 -12.23 -3.87
CA PRO A 340 -2.08 -12.18 -4.11
C PRO A 340 -1.48 -10.83 -3.69
N ILE A 341 -0.14 -10.76 -3.61
CA ILE A 341 0.59 -9.50 -3.44
C ILE A 341 0.38 -8.62 -4.68
N SER A 342 0.79 -9.12 -5.85
CA SER A 342 0.54 -8.41 -7.11
C SER A 342 -0.89 -8.65 -7.59
N ASN A 343 -1.69 -7.60 -7.62
CA ASN A 343 -3.08 -7.66 -8.03
C ASN A 343 -3.43 -6.45 -8.94
N PRO A 344 -4.65 -6.39 -9.51
CA PRO A 344 -5.06 -5.30 -10.40
C PRO A 344 -5.16 -3.94 -9.72
N ASN A 345 -5.30 -3.89 -8.39
CA ASN A 345 -5.44 -2.65 -7.64
C ASN A 345 -4.09 -1.99 -7.34
N VAL A 346 -2.96 -2.63 -7.68
CA VAL A 346 -1.64 -2.05 -7.46
C VAL A 346 -1.43 -0.87 -8.41
N MET A 347 -1.38 0.33 -7.85
CA MET A 347 -1.24 1.60 -8.56
C MET A 347 0.22 1.94 -8.85
N GLU A 348 1.11 1.58 -7.94
CA GLU A 348 2.55 1.63 -8.12
C GLU A 348 3.24 0.62 -7.19
N ALA A 349 4.51 0.35 -7.45
CA ALA A 349 5.35 -0.38 -6.53
C ALA A 349 6.74 0.23 -6.53
N HIS A 350 7.33 0.33 -5.35
CA HIS A 350 8.65 0.90 -5.19
C HIS A 350 9.56 0.04 -4.33
N ILE A 351 10.86 0.12 -4.63
CA ILE A 351 11.93 -0.51 -3.86
C ILE A 351 13.04 0.53 -3.66
N PHE A 352 13.26 0.91 -2.42
CA PHE A 352 14.43 1.66 -1.99
C PHE A 352 15.61 0.71 -1.83
N GLN A 353 16.72 1.04 -2.47
CA GLN A 353 18.00 0.36 -2.33
C GLN A 353 19.03 1.32 -1.71
N LEU A 354 19.41 1.04 -0.47
CA LEU A 354 20.37 1.83 0.28
C LEU A 354 21.75 1.17 0.25
N LYS A 355 22.75 1.89 -0.25
CA LYS A 355 24.13 1.41 -0.35
C LYS A 355 25.03 2.24 0.56
N ASP A 356 25.85 1.57 1.37
CA ASP A 356 26.74 2.24 2.34
C ASP A 356 27.70 3.26 1.69
N ASN A 357 28.03 3.08 0.40
CA ASN A 357 28.96 3.94 -0.34
C ASN A 357 28.28 5.08 -1.13
N LEU A 358 26.94 5.18 -1.15
CA LEU A 358 26.22 6.28 -1.79
C LEU A 358 25.90 7.38 -0.77
N PRO A 359 26.61 8.53 -0.79
CA PRO A 359 26.35 9.60 0.17
C PRO A 359 25.02 10.32 -0.08
N ALA A 360 24.49 10.95 0.96
CA ALA A 360 23.31 11.83 0.87
C ALA A 360 23.46 12.91 -0.21
N SER A 361 24.67 13.46 -0.40
CA SER A 361 24.95 14.49 -1.42
C SER A 361 24.73 14.01 -2.87
N THR A 362 24.67 12.69 -3.10
CA THR A 362 24.37 12.07 -4.39
C THR A 362 23.02 11.35 -4.39
N GLY A 363 22.15 11.63 -3.41
CA GLY A 363 20.79 11.11 -3.33
C GLY A 363 20.54 10.07 -2.26
N GLY A 364 21.57 9.62 -1.52
CA GLY A 364 21.45 8.71 -0.37
C GLY A 364 21.07 7.25 -0.70
N GLY A 365 20.52 7.00 -1.90
CA GLY A 365 20.13 5.67 -2.35
C GLY A 365 19.48 5.73 -3.73
N ILE A 366 18.88 4.60 -4.11
CA ILE A 366 18.18 4.43 -5.39
C ILE A 366 16.73 4.04 -5.09
N LEU A 367 15.78 4.73 -5.70
CA LEU A 367 14.38 4.38 -5.78
C LEU A 367 14.15 3.63 -7.09
N TRP A 368 13.86 2.33 -7.01
CA TRP A 368 13.39 1.53 -8.13
C TRP A 368 11.87 1.63 -8.17
N LEU A 369 11.33 2.36 -9.13
CA LEU A 369 9.90 2.67 -9.22
C LEU A 369 9.27 1.96 -10.41
N ALA A 370 8.18 1.23 -10.16
CA ALA A 370 7.26 0.68 -11.15
C ALA A 370 5.91 1.40 -11.02
N MET A 371 5.60 2.25 -11.98
CA MET A 371 4.33 2.97 -12.02
C MET A 371 3.27 2.13 -12.76
N GLY A 372 2.14 1.87 -12.10
CA GLY A 372 1.17 0.83 -12.46
C GLY A 372 1.54 -0.54 -11.87
N SER A 373 0.63 -1.52 -12.02
CA SER A 373 0.81 -2.84 -11.41
C SER A 373 2.13 -3.50 -11.83
N PRO A 374 2.95 -3.99 -10.87
CA PRO A 374 4.25 -4.60 -11.09
C PRO A 374 4.20 -5.82 -12.02
N ARG A 375 3.02 -6.40 -12.26
CA ARG A 375 2.85 -7.52 -13.20
C ARG A 375 3.54 -7.25 -14.55
N ASN A 376 3.30 -6.09 -15.16
CA ASN A 376 3.94 -5.67 -16.42
C ASN A 376 4.57 -4.27 -16.38
N ALA A 377 4.53 -3.56 -15.26
CA ALA A 377 5.25 -2.29 -15.09
C ALA A 377 6.76 -2.53 -14.87
N PRO A 378 7.67 -1.89 -15.64
CA PRO A 378 9.10 -2.00 -15.39
C PRO A 378 9.53 -1.18 -14.17
N TYR A 379 10.46 -1.71 -13.36
CA TYR A 379 11.15 -0.90 -12.34
C TYR A 379 12.29 -0.08 -12.94
N LEU A 380 12.21 1.24 -12.86
CA LEU A 380 13.28 2.14 -13.29
C LEU A 380 14.04 2.67 -12.08
N PRO A 381 15.40 2.74 -12.11
CA PRO A 381 16.18 3.28 -11.01
C PRO A 381 16.29 4.81 -11.07
N TYR A 382 16.01 5.47 -9.93
CA TYR A 382 16.13 6.91 -9.73
C TYR A 382 16.96 7.21 -8.48
N TYR A 383 17.97 8.08 -8.59
CA TYR A 383 18.64 8.58 -7.39
C TYR A 383 17.76 9.60 -6.66
N GLY A 384 17.85 9.65 -5.33
CA GLY A 384 17.08 10.60 -4.53
C GLY A 384 17.42 12.09 -4.79
N ASN A 385 18.52 12.39 -5.47
CA ASN A 385 18.97 13.76 -5.72
C ASN A 385 18.45 14.36 -7.03
N ILE A 386 17.60 13.69 -7.80
CA ILE A 386 17.03 14.25 -9.03
C ILE A 386 16.29 15.58 -8.76
N SER A 387 16.18 16.42 -9.80
CA SER A 387 15.48 17.72 -9.74
C SER A 387 14.26 17.80 -10.64
N ASN A 388 14.01 16.77 -11.46
CA ASN A 388 12.81 16.67 -12.28
C ASN A 388 12.58 15.20 -12.68
N THR A 389 11.41 14.93 -13.22
CA THR A 389 11.01 13.63 -13.78
C THR A 389 10.57 13.79 -15.24
N SER A 390 10.44 12.69 -15.96
CA SER A 390 9.96 12.70 -17.34
C SER A 390 8.47 13.06 -17.41
N GLN A 391 8.04 13.74 -18.48
CA GLN A 391 6.68 14.27 -18.63
C GLN A 391 5.55 13.23 -18.49
N PRO A 392 5.66 11.99 -19.00
CA PRO A 392 4.62 10.98 -18.82
C PRO A 392 4.32 10.60 -17.37
N TYR A 393 5.23 10.88 -16.43
CA TYR A 393 4.99 10.70 -14.99
C TYR A 393 4.27 11.87 -14.32
N GLN A 394 4.04 12.97 -15.04
CA GLN A 394 3.47 14.21 -14.51
C GLN A 394 2.05 14.48 -15.02
N GLU A 395 1.49 13.54 -15.79
CA GLU A 395 0.15 13.68 -16.37
C GLU A 395 -0.93 13.48 -15.30
N MET A 396 -1.78 14.48 -15.13
CA MET A 396 -2.74 14.57 -14.01
C MET A 396 -4.13 14.01 -14.33
N SER A 397 -4.37 13.50 -15.54
CA SER A 397 -5.68 13.00 -15.94
C SER A 397 -6.16 11.83 -15.08
N THR A 398 -7.39 11.92 -14.57
CA THR A 398 -8.13 10.86 -13.87
C THR A 398 -8.82 9.89 -14.83
N ALA A 399 -8.88 10.22 -16.13
CA ALA A 399 -9.34 9.34 -17.20
C ALA A 399 -8.16 8.96 -18.11
N TYR A 400 -8.35 7.93 -18.96
CA TYR A 400 -7.29 7.45 -19.86
C TYR A 400 -6.62 8.60 -20.62
N ASN A 401 -5.30 8.65 -20.55
CA ASN A 401 -4.50 9.59 -21.32
C ASN A 401 -3.29 8.86 -21.92
N GLU A 402 -3.21 8.85 -23.25
CA GLU A 402 -2.16 8.14 -23.99
C GLU A 402 -0.74 8.65 -23.70
N ASN A 403 -0.60 9.87 -23.16
CA ASN A 403 0.66 10.48 -22.76
C ASN A 403 1.07 10.16 -21.32
N SER A 404 0.21 9.53 -20.53
CA SER A 404 0.52 9.09 -19.17
C SER A 404 1.25 7.74 -19.17
N TRP A 405 2.28 7.67 -18.33
CA TRP A 405 2.98 6.41 -18.03
C TRP A 405 2.03 5.39 -17.42
N TYR A 406 1.30 5.79 -16.37
CA TYR A 406 0.38 4.92 -15.65
C TYR A 406 -0.65 4.32 -16.60
N TRP A 407 -1.36 5.16 -17.36
CA TRP A 407 -2.42 4.71 -18.27
C TRP A 407 -1.90 3.79 -19.38
N THR A 408 -0.69 4.03 -19.87
CA THR A 408 -0.03 3.11 -20.83
C THR A 408 0.21 1.73 -20.22
N VAL A 409 0.67 1.67 -18.98
CA VAL A 409 0.92 0.41 -18.26
C VAL A 409 -0.40 -0.26 -17.85
N SER A 410 -1.40 0.50 -17.39
CA SER A 410 -2.73 0.00 -17.04
C SER A 410 -3.36 -0.71 -18.23
N ARG A 411 -3.35 -0.07 -19.41
CA ARG A 411 -3.85 -0.66 -20.66
C ARG A 411 -3.16 -1.98 -21.00
N ILE A 412 -1.83 -2.07 -20.84
CA ILE A 412 -1.08 -3.32 -21.04
C ILE A 412 -1.56 -4.41 -20.05
N ASN A 413 -1.71 -4.04 -18.78
CA ASN A 413 -2.18 -4.97 -17.74
C ASN A 413 -3.59 -5.46 -18.03
N ASP A 414 -4.51 -4.59 -18.44
CA ASP A 414 -5.89 -4.91 -18.77
C ASP A 414 -5.99 -5.85 -19.97
N LEU A 415 -5.21 -5.61 -21.02
CA LEU A 415 -5.12 -6.51 -22.18
C LEU A 415 -4.64 -7.90 -21.75
N VAL A 416 -3.58 -7.97 -20.93
CA VAL A 416 -3.02 -9.24 -20.44
C VAL A 416 -3.95 -9.96 -19.46
N ALA A 417 -4.70 -9.23 -18.65
CA ALA A 417 -5.66 -9.79 -17.70
C ALA A 417 -6.92 -10.32 -18.41
N LYS A 418 -7.44 -9.57 -19.39
CA LYS A 418 -8.68 -9.92 -20.11
C LYS A 418 -8.48 -11.02 -21.16
N TYR A 419 -7.31 -11.07 -21.80
CA TYR A 419 -7.00 -12.04 -22.87
C TYR A 419 -5.74 -12.87 -22.57
N PRO A 420 -5.68 -13.58 -21.41
CA PRO A 420 -4.47 -14.26 -20.97
C PRO A 420 -3.92 -15.26 -21.98
N GLU A 421 -4.79 -15.92 -22.75
CA GLU A 421 -4.44 -16.89 -23.80
C GLU A 421 -3.57 -16.30 -24.93
N LEU A 422 -3.69 -15.00 -25.22
CA LEU A 422 -2.89 -14.32 -26.24
C LEU A 422 -1.47 -13.97 -25.77
N PHE A 423 -1.24 -14.03 -24.46
CA PHE A 423 -0.02 -13.58 -23.79
C PHE A 423 0.66 -14.68 -22.95
N GLU A 424 0.23 -15.93 -23.10
CA GLU A 424 0.85 -17.11 -22.45
C GLU A 424 2.33 -17.29 -22.85
N ASP A 425 2.75 -16.71 -23.98
CA ASP A 425 4.15 -16.71 -24.41
C ASP A 425 5.07 -15.92 -23.48
N GLY A 426 4.51 -15.13 -22.55
CA GLY A 426 5.26 -14.32 -21.58
C GLY A 426 6.13 -13.24 -22.23
N SER A 427 5.87 -12.88 -23.49
CA SER A 427 6.74 -12.00 -24.28
C SER A 427 6.83 -10.59 -23.70
N ILE A 428 5.71 -10.02 -23.25
CA ILE A 428 5.65 -8.71 -22.59
C ILE A 428 6.52 -8.74 -21.33
N ARG A 429 6.24 -9.71 -20.45
CA ARG A 429 6.96 -9.92 -19.20
C ARG A 429 8.48 -10.08 -19.43
N SER A 430 8.85 -10.90 -20.41
CA SER A 430 10.26 -11.15 -20.77
C SER A 430 10.97 -9.89 -21.24
N GLU A 431 10.29 -9.02 -22.01
CA GLU A 431 10.88 -7.76 -22.47
C GLU A 431 11.06 -6.76 -21.31
N ILE A 432 10.11 -6.69 -20.39
CA ILE A 432 10.22 -5.89 -19.17
C ILE A 432 11.42 -6.35 -18.34
N GLU A 433 11.51 -7.65 -18.04
CA GLU A 433 12.62 -8.22 -17.26
C GLU A 433 13.97 -8.06 -17.95
N ARG A 434 14.02 -8.08 -19.29
CA ARG A 434 15.24 -7.83 -20.06
C ARG A 434 15.73 -6.40 -19.85
N MET A 435 14.84 -5.41 -19.90
CA MET A 435 15.19 -4.01 -19.63
C MET A 435 15.64 -3.80 -18.18
N GLU A 436 14.94 -4.41 -17.22
CA GLU A 436 15.32 -4.37 -15.81
C GLU A 436 16.71 -4.98 -15.57
N SER A 437 16.99 -6.16 -16.17
CA SER A 437 18.31 -6.80 -16.08
C SER A 437 19.42 -5.89 -16.59
N GLN A 438 19.19 -5.19 -17.70
CA GLN A 438 20.15 -4.23 -18.24
C GLN A 438 20.45 -3.11 -17.23
N TRP A 439 19.44 -2.50 -16.62
CA TRP A 439 19.66 -1.41 -15.67
C TRP A 439 20.31 -1.88 -14.38
N ILE A 440 19.97 -3.08 -13.90
CA ILE A 440 20.64 -3.70 -12.75
C ILE A 440 22.14 -3.90 -13.03
N GLU A 441 22.48 -4.35 -14.24
CA GLU A 441 23.88 -4.54 -14.66
C GLU A 441 24.64 -3.21 -14.82
N GLU A 442 23.98 -2.17 -15.33
CA GLU A 442 24.55 -0.83 -15.53
C GLU A 442 24.70 -0.04 -14.22
N GLN A 443 23.87 -0.33 -13.21
CA GLN A 443 23.76 0.45 -11.97
C GLN A 443 25.09 0.67 -11.23
N PRO A 444 25.99 -0.32 -11.05
CA PRO A 444 27.26 -0.09 -10.36
C PRO A 444 28.17 0.94 -11.04
N ALA A 445 28.11 1.06 -12.37
CA ALA A 445 28.87 2.06 -13.11
C ALA A 445 28.28 3.46 -12.88
N HIS A 446 26.95 3.59 -12.90
CA HIS A 446 26.25 4.83 -12.55
C HIS A 446 26.53 5.25 -11.11
N ASP A 447 26.56 4.30 -10.17
CA ASP A 447 26.86 4.58 -8.77
C ASP A 447 28.28 5.14 -8.63
N SER A 448 29.25 4.53 -9.31
CA SER A 448 30.64 5.00 -9.33
C SER A 448 30.76 6.42 -9.89
N GLU A 449 30.00 6.73 -10.94
CA GLU A 449 29.93 8.08 -11.52
C GLU A 449 29.32 9.09 -10.53
N GLN A 450 28.18 8.75 -9.91
CA GLN A 450 27.55 9.59 -8.89
C GLN A 450 28.47 9.84 -7.70
N ILE A 451 29.12 8.80 -7.16
CA ILE A 451 30.06 8.90 -6.04
C ILE A 451 31.23 9.85 -6.38
N SER A 452 31.73 9.81 -7.62
CA SER A 452 32.80 10.71 -8.08
C SER A 452 32.39 12.19 -8.07
N LEU A 453 31.08 12.48 -8.10
CA LEU A 453 30.49 13.81 -8.03
C LEU A 453 30.03 14.19 -6.61
N SER A 454 30.36 13.42 -5.58
CA SER A 454 29.89 13.66 -4.20
C SER A 454 30.30 15.01 -3.58
N GLU A 455 31.43 15.58 -4.04
CA GLU A 455 31.88 16.94 -3.68
C GLU A 455 31.25 18.05 -4.56
N GLN A 456 30.47 17.66 -5.58
CA GLN A 456 29.81 18.54 -6.54
C GLN A 456 28.31 18.19 -6.65
N PRO A 457 27.52 18.34 -5.57
CA PRO A 457 26.14 17.84 -5.47
C PRO A 457 25.20 18.37 -6.56
N GLU A 458 25.39 19.61 -7.00
CA GLU A 458 24.62 20.18 -8.12
C GLU A 458 24.89 19.42 -9.43
N GLN A 459 26.15 19.10 -9.72
CA GLN A 459 26.51 18.33 -10.91
C GLN A 459 26.03 16.88 -10.81
N ALA A 460 26.11 16.27 -9.60
CA ALA A 460 25.56 14.95 -9.33
C ALA A 460 24.06 14.90 -9.63
N SER A 461 23.31 15.89 -9.14
CA SER A 461 21.86 16.05 -9.37
C SER A 461 21.53 16.28 -10.85
N LEU A 462 22.26 17.16 -11.55
CA LEU A 462 22.06 17.40 -12.98
C LEU A 462 22.32 16.13 -13.81
N LYS A 463 23.36 15.37 -13.47
CA LYS A 463 23.68 14.10 -14.15
C LYS A 463 22.61 13.06 -13.90
N ALA A 464 22.22 12.84 -12.64
CA ALA A 464 21.17 11.90 -12.27
C ALA A 464 19.84 12.23 -12.95
N THR A 465 19.46 13.51 -12.98
CA THR A 465 18.23 13.99 -13.61
C THR A 465 18.26 13.75 -15.11
N LYS A 466 19.36 14.11 -15.78
CA LYS A 466 19.51 13.88 -17.22
C LYS A 466 19.42 12.40 -17.58
N ASP A 467 20.20 11.55 -16.92
CA ASP A 467 20.26 10.11 -17.22
C ASP A 467 18.91 9.44 -16.98
N SER A 468 18.23 9.78 -15.88
CA SER A 468 16.93 9.21 -15.54
C SER A 468 15.82 9.67 -16.50
N MET A 469 15.82 10.94 -16.93
CA MET A 469 14.88 11.44 -17.94
C MET A 469 15.11 10.80 -19.32
N GLU A 470 16.36 10.72 -19.78
CA GLU A 470 16.69 10.07 -21.06
C GLU A 470 16.29 8.59 -21.06
N ARG A 471 16.50 7.89 -19.93
CA ARG A 471 16.04 6.51 -19.75
C ARG A 471 14.51 6.43 -19.78
N ALA A 472 13.82 7.23 -18.98
CA ALA A 472 12.37 7.22 -18.89
C ALA A 472 11.71 7.52 -20.25
N ASP A 473 12.18 8.54 -20.98
CA ASP A 473 11.64 8.89 -22.30
C ASP A 473 11.79 7.72 -23.31
N SER A 474 12.95 7.07 -23.29
CA SER A 474 13.23 5.91 -24.15
C SER A 474 12.33 4.71 -23.79
N VAL A 475 12.17 4.44 -22.50
CA VAL A 475 11.32 3.34 -22.02
C VAL A 475 9.85 3.62 -22.27
N PHE A 476 9.37 4.84 -22.07
CA PHE A 476 7.99 5.20 -22.35
C PHE A 476 7.66 4.94 -23.82
N LYS A 477 8.53 5.36 -24.74
CA LYS A 477 8.39 5.02 -26.16
C LYS A 477 8.31 3.51 -26.39
N ARG A 478 9.14 2.72 -25.71
CA ARG A 478 9.12 1.26 -25.80
C ARG A 478 7.82 0.65 -25.24
N LEU A 479 7.30 1.19 -24.15
CA LEU A 479 6.01 0.78 -23.58
C LEU A 479 4.86 1.06 -24.54
N LYS A 480 4.86 2.20 -25.23
CA LYS A 480 3.86 2.47 -26.30
C LYS A 480 3.94 1.47 -27.45
N GLU A 481 5.15 1.02 -27.83
CA GLU A 481 5.31 -0.05 -28.83
C GLU A 481 4.76 -1.38 -28.31
N ILE A 482 5.01 -1.73 -27.04
CA ILE A 482 4.50 -2.95 -26.41
C ILE A 482 2.96 -2.91 -26.34
N GLN A 483 2.39 -1.80 -25.87
CA GLN A 483 0.94 -1.55 -25.85
C GLN A 483 0.36 -1.79 -27.25
N LYS A 484 0.92 -1.15 -28.27
CA LYS A 484 0.45 -1.30 -29.65
C LYS A 484 0.49 -2.75 -30.15
N ILE A 485 1.56 -3.48 -29.86
CA ILE A 485 1.67 -4.90 -30.23
C ILE A 485 0.60 -5.74 -29.53
N ALA A 486 0.31 -5.46 -28.27
CA ALA A 486 -0.73 -6.15 -27.50
C ALA A 486 -2.13 -5.85 -28.06
N GLU A 487 -2.42 -4.59 -28.37
CA GLU A 487 -3.67 -4.16 -29.01
C GLU A 487 -3.84 -4.83 -30.39
N ASP A 488 -2.81 -4.82 -31.23
CA ASP A 488 -2.85 -5.43 -32.56
C ASP A 488 -3.09 -6.95 -32.48
N LYS A 489 -2.53 -7.65 -31.47
CA LYS A 489 -2.82 -9.08 -31.20
C LYS A 489 -4.30 -9.29 -30.87
N VAL A 490 -4.87 -8.49 -29.97
CA VAL A 490 -6.28 -8.59 -29.58
C VAL A 490 -7.20 -8.29 -30.76
N VAL A 491 -6.93 -7.24 -31.53
CA VAL A 491 -7.74 -6.88 -32.71
C VAL A 491 -7.69 -7.97 -33.78
N ALA A 492 -6.54 -8.62 -33.97
CA ALA A 492 -6.41 -9.69 -34.95
C ALA A 492 -7.28 -10.92 -34.63
N GLU A 493 -7.45 -11.25 -33.34
CA GLU A 493 -8.25 -12.41 -32.91
C GLU A 493 -9.73 -12.06 -32.69
N TYR A 494 -10.01 -10.91 -32.03
CA TYR A 494 -11.33 -10.55 -31.51
C TYR A 494 -11.99 -9.36 -32.21
N GLY A 495 -11.29 -8.67 -33.11
CA GLY A 495 -11.79 -7.48 -33.81
C GLY A 495 -11.67 -6.19 -33.01
N THR A 496 -12.01 -5.05 -33.62
CA THR A 496 -11.81 -3.72 -33.01
C THR A 496 -12.74 -3.42 -31.83
N SER A 497 -13.92 -4.03 -31.77
CA SER A 497 -14.86 -3.84 -30.66
C SER A 497 -14.30 -4.34 -29.32
N ALA A 498 -13.33 -5.25 -29.35
CA ALA A 498 -12.67 -5.73 -28.14
C ALA A 498 -11.86 -4.62 -27.41
N LEU A 499 -11.31 -3.66 -28.16
CA LEU A 499 -10.62 -2.51 -27.59
C LEU A 499 -11.60 -1.46 -27.05
N GLU A 500 -12.72 -1.24 -27.75
CA GLU A 500 -13.80 -0.34 -27.32
C GLU A 500 -14.33 -0.75 -25.93
N GLU A 501 -14.49 -2.05 -25.67
CA GLU A 501 -14.89 -2.54 -24.34
C GLU A 501 -13.87 -2.26 -23.23
N ILE A 502 -12.57 -2.17 -23.54
CA ILE A 502 -11.55 -1.80 -22.54
C ILE A 502 -11.56 -0.29 -22.36
N GLU A 503 -11.67 0.48 -23.45
CA GLU A 503 -11.81 1.95 -23.38
C GLU A 503 -13.01 2.36 -22.52
N GLU A 504 -14.16 1.70 -22.68
CA GLU A 504 -15.34 1.97 -21.85
C GLU A 504 -15.13 1.69 -20.35
N LEU A 505 -14.25 0.75 -19.99
CA LEU A 505 -13.91 0.44 -18.59
C LEU A 505 -12.88 1.43 -18.00
N GLU A 506 -11.99 1.96 -18.82
CA GLU A 506 -11.01 2.97 -18.41
C GLU A 506 -11.62 4.37 -18.32
N ASP A 507 -12.65 4.66 -19.13
CA ASP A 507 -13.38 5.93 -19.15
C ASP A 507 -14.63 5.92 -18.25
N SER A 508 -14.96 4.80 -17.61
CA SER A 508 -16.03 4.80 -16.63
C SER A 508 -15.56 5.60 -15.41
N ASP A 509 -15.99 6.86 -15.32
CA ASP A 509 -15.86 7.72 -14.13
C ASP A 509 -16.45 6.98 -12.91
N THR A 510 -15.67 6.11 -12.27
CA THR A 510 -15.85 5.80 -10.86
C THR A 510 -15.31 6.99 -10.10
N GLU A 511 -16.04 8.11 -10.14
CA GLU A 511 -15.91 9.15 -9.12
C GLU A 511 -16.31 8.52 -7.77
N GLU A 512 -15.39 7.80 -7.12
CA GLU A 512 -15.50 7.62 -5.69
C GLU A 512 -15.10 8.95 -5.04
N THR A 513 -16.10 9.64 -4.50
CA THR A 513 -15.83 10.54 -3.39
C THR A 513 -15.16 9.70 -2.30
N ILE A 514 -13.86 9.87 -2.10
CA ILE A 514 -13.16 9.43 -0.88
C ILE A 514 -13.89 10.10 0.28
N ARG A 515 -14.87 9.40 0.83
CA ARG A 515 -15.27 9.59 2.20
C ARG A 515 -14.40 8.61 2.96
N LEU A 516 -13.37 9.14 3.62
CA LEU A 516 -12.96 8.56 4.90
C LEU A 516 -14.28 8.32 5.64
N GLU A 517 -14.69 7.06 5.78
CA GLU A 517 -15.97 6.75 6.40
C GLU A 517 -15.95 7.43 7.76
N ASP A 518 -16.84 8.42 7.98
CA ASP A 518 -17.30 8.71 9.32
C ASP A 518 -17.85 7.37 9.80
N PHE A 519 -17.11 6.69 10.68
CA PHE A 519 -17.55 5.45 11.30
C PHE A 519 -18.92 5.73 11.91
N ASP A 520 -19.97 5.23 11.27
CA ASP A 520 -21.34 5.62 11.58
C ASP A 520 -21.75 4.97 12.90
N TYR A 521 -21.49 5.68 14.01
CA TYR A 521 -21.86 5.29 15.36
C TYR A 521 -23.37 4.99 15.50
N ASP A 522 -24.21 5.49 14.59
CA ASP A 522 -25.64 5.26 14.61
C ASP A 522 -26.04 3.87 14.10
N ILE A 523 -25.23 3.18 13.31
CA ILE A 523 -25.54 1.79 12.87
C ILE A 523 -25.32 0.80 14.03
N ALA A 524 -24.33 1.03 14.90
CA ALA A 524 -24.12 0.23 16.11
C ALA A 524 -25.23 0.48 17.15
N ILE A 525 -25.72 1.71 17.28
CA ILE A 525 -26.85 2.06 18.17
C ILE A 525 -28.18 1.54 17.60
N ALA A 526 -28.42 1.64 16.30
CA ALA A 526 -29.62 1.10 15.65
C ALA A 526 -29.65 -0.44 15.67
N GLY A 527 -28.50 -1.10 15.45
CA GLY A 527 -28.35 -2.55 15.59
C GLY A 527 -28.56 -3.01 17.04
N GLY A 528 -28.00 -2.28 18.02
CA GLY A 528 -28.21 -2.55 19.44
C GLY A 528 -29.67 -2.36 19.89
N ILE A 529 -30.35 -1.32 19.41
CA ILE A 529 -31.77 -1.06 19.69
C ILE A 529 -32.67 -2.09 18.98
N PHE A 530 -32.33 -2.50 17.75
CA PHE A 530 -33.09 -3.52 17.02
C PHE A 530 -32.97 -4.89 17.68
N VAL A 531 -31.77 -5.29 18.11
CA VAL A 531 -31.54 -6.55 18.84
C VAL A 531 -32.24 -6.54 20.20
N LEU A 532 -32.19 -5.43 20.95
CA LEU A 532 -32.93 -5.30 22.22
C LEU A 532 -34.46 -5.33 22.02
N THR A 533 -34.96 -4.75 20.93
CA THR A 533 -36.39 -4.75 20.61
C THR A 533 -36.88 -6.12 20.14
N VAL A 534 -36.11 -6.82 19.32
CA VAL A 534 -36.44 -8.19 18.86
C VAL A 534 -36.35 -9.21 20.00
N ILE A 535 -35.35 -9.10 20.89
CA ILE A 535 -35.25 -9.94 22.10
C ILE A 535 -36.40 -9.60 23.07
N GLY A 536 -36.74 -8.32 23.25
CA GLY A 536 -37.89 -7.88 24.06
C GLY A 536 -39.23 -8.43 23.55
N ILE A 537 -39.46 -8.40 22.24
CA ILE A 537 -40.66 -8.95 21.60
C ILE A 537 -40.70 -10.48 21.70
N ALA A 538 -39.56 -11.17 21.51
CA ALA A 538 -39.47 -12.62 21.67
C ALA A 538 -39.76 -13.06 23.12
N ILE A 539 -39.22 -12.37 24.12
CA ILE A 539 -39.49 -12.64 25.54
C ILE A 539 -40.96 -12.35 25.90
N TYR A 540 -41.55 -11.29 25.35
CA TYR A 540 -42.96 -10.97 25.54
C TYR A 540 -43.89 -12.03 24.92
N LEU A 541 -43.59 -12.51 23.71
CA LEU A 541 -44.38 -13.54 23.02
C LEU A 541 -44.25 -14.92 23.69
N VAL A 542 -43.07 -15.27 24.22
CA VAL A 542 -42.86 -16.51 24.99
C VAL A 542 -43.59 -16.45 26.35
N LYS A 543 -43.53 -15.32 27.06
CA LYS A 543 -44.32 -15.13 28.31
C LYS A 543 -45.84 -15.06 28.05
N GLY A 544 -46.27 -14.55 26.90
CA GLY A 544 -47.68 -14.51 26.48
C GLY A 544 -48.25 -15.88 26.12
N LYS A 545 -47.44 -16.78 25.53
CA LYS A 545 -47.83 -18.17 25.26
C LYS A 545 -47.94 -19.02 26.53
N ASN A 546 -47.04 -18.82 27.50
CA ASN A 546 -47.11 -19.54 28.79
C ASN A 546 -48.26 -19.07 29.71
N ARG A 547 -48.90 -17.94 29.42
CA ARG A 547 -50.10 -17.47 30.11
C ARG A 547 -51.42 -17.93 29.48
N LYS A 548 -51.41 -18.50 28.27
CA LYS A 548 -52.60 -19.03 27.58
C LYS A 548 -52.75 -20.55 27.65
N GLY A 549 -51.89 -21.24 28.41
CA GLY A 549 -51.95 -22.69 28.65
C GLY A 549 -52.46 -23.09 30.04
N ALA A 550 -52.92 -22.13 30.85
CA ALA A 550 -53.50 -22.39 32.18
C ALA A 550 -54.85 -21.67 32.28
N ASP A 551 -55.81 -22.10 31.45
CA ASP A 551 -57.26 -21.94 31.66
C ASP A 551 -57.99 -22.66 30.52
N SER A 552 -58.17 -23.98 30.66
CA SER A 552 -59.30 -24.76 30.13
C SER A 552 -59.05 -26.26 30.30
N HIS A 553 -59.76 -26.87 31.26
CA HIS A 553 -60.18 -28.28 31.42
C HIS A 553 -60.54 -28.43 32.93
N GLU A 554 -61.79 -28.38 33.39
CA GLU A 554 -62.89 -29.37 33.20
C GLU A 554 -62.56 -30.63 32.39
#